data_AF-K9CZT1-F1
#
_entry.id   AF-K9CZT1-F1
#
_cell.length_a   1.000
_cell.length_b   1.000
_cell.length_c   1.000
_cell.angle_alpha   90.00
_cell.angle_beta   90.00
_cell.angle_gamma   90.00
#
_symmetry.space_group_name_H-M   'P 1'
#
loop_
_entity.id
_entity.type
_entity.pdbx_description
1 polymer ?
#
loop_
_entity_poly.entity_id
_entity_poly.type
_entity_poly.pdbx_seq_one_letter_code
_entity_poly.pdbx_strand_id
1 'polypeptide(L)'
;MNTPNLIVGLPWQLAQKMLQAANIPFSVTMGENYNRFFTVADNDFYVGRVAYVEEEGLWQILLYRPMIASGFENCTEVQYAKEFTS
;
A
#
# COMPACT_ATOMS: atom_id res chain seq x y z
N MET A 1 -21.11 3.58 -8.17
CA MET A 1 -20.22 3.63 -6.98
C MET A 1 -20.31 2.27 -6.32
N ASN A 2 -19.26 1.49 -6.08
CA ASN A 2 -17.82 1.75 -6.01
C ASN A 2 -17.11 0.48 -6.48
N THR A 3 -16.27 0.55 -7.50
CA THR A 3 -15.30 -0.51 -7.73
C THR A 3 -14.25 -0.42 -6.62
N PRO A 4 -13.96 -1.50 -5.87
CA PRO A 4 -12.90 -1.54 -4.86
C PRO A 4 -11.51 -1.13 -5.39
N ASN A 5 -11.32 -1.01 -6.70
CA ASN A 5 -10.12 -0.41 -7.28
C ASN A 5 -9.92 1.06 -6.88
N LEU A 6 -10.98 1.78 -6.49
CA LEU A 6 -10.90 3.18 -6.04
C LEU A 6 -10.29 3.35 -4.64
N ILE A 7 -10.18 2.27 -3.85
CA ILE A 7 -9.58 2.35 -2.50
C ILE A 7 -8.05 2.16 -2.51
N VAL A 8 -7.44 1.88 -3.67
CA VAL A 8 -5.98 1.80 -3.80
C VAL A 8 -5.35 3.13 -3.41
N GLY A 9 -4.32 3.09 -2.57
CA GLY A 9 -3.64 4.24 -1.99
C GLY A 9 -4.30 4.84 -0.75
N LEU A 10 -5.51 4.41 -0.37
CA LEU A 10 -6.15 4.88 0.87
C LEU A 10 -5.53 4.24 2.12
N PRO A 11 -5.55 4.95 3.27
CA PRO A 11 -5.30 4.34 4.56
C PRO A 11 -6.26 3.19 4.81
N TRP A 12 -5.76 2.06 5.31
CA TRP A 12 -6.54 0.84 5.52
C TRP A 12 -7.74 1.09 6.44
N GLN A 13 -7.58 1.90 7.49
CA GLN A 13 -8.64 2.21 8.43
C GLN A 13 -9.83 2.94 7.77
N LEU A 14 -9.58 3.70 6.72
CA LEU A 14 -10.63 4.34 5.93
C LEU A 14 -11.25 3.35 4.94
N ALA A 15 -10.43 2.65 4.17
CA ALA A 15 -10.87 1.68 3.18
C ALA A 15 -11.72 0.55 3.81
N GLN A 16 -11.29 0.04 4.96
CA GLN A 16 -12.00 -0.99 5.73
C GLN A 16 -13.42 -0.54 6.08
N LYS A 17 -13.59 0.68 6.59
CA LYS A 17 -14.91 1.22 6.94
C LYS A 17 -15.81 1.34 5.73
N MET A 18 -15.26 1.75 4.58
CA MET A 18 -16.03 1.86 3.33
C MET A 18 -16.51 0.50 2.84
N LEU A 19 -15.64 -0.53 2.87
CA LEU A 19 -16.00 -1.89 2.46
C LEU A 19 -17.04 -2.52 3.38
N GLN A 20 -16.88 -2.35 4.70
CA GLN A 20 -17.83 -2.82 5.69
C GLN A 20 -19.19 -2.12 5.56
N ALA A 21 -19.21 -0.79 5.40
CA ALA A 21 -20.45 -0.03 5.20
C ALA A 21 -21.20 -0.45 3.91
N ALA A 22 -20.48 -0.90 2.89
CA ALA A 22 -21.03 -1.38 1.63
C ALA A 22 -21.36 -2.89 1.64
N ASN A 23 -21.15 -3.60 2.75
CA ASN A 23 -21.27 -5.06 2.86
C ASN A 23 -20.50 -5.82 1.77
N ILE A 24 -19.34 -5.30 1.36
CA ILE A 24 -18.48 -5.95 0.37
C ILE A 24 -17.65 -7.02 1.09
N PRO A 25 -17.70 -8.30 0.69
CA PRO A 25 -16.86 -9.34 1.26
C PRO A 25 -15.40 -9.17 0.80
N PHE A 26 -14.45 -9.25 1.73
CA PHE A 26 -13.03 -9.12 1.43
C PHE A 26 -12.15 -9.96 2.35
N SER A 27 -10.95 -10.28 1.86
CA SER A 27 -9.84 -10.84 2.64
C SER A 27 -8.61 -9.94 2.52
N VAL A 28 -7.71 -10.03 3.50
CA VAL A 28 -6.58 -9.11 3.64
C VAL A 28 -5.28 -9.87 3.73
N THR A 29 -4.31 -9.48 2.91
CA THR A 29 -2.93 -9.97 2.96
C THR A 29 -1.98 -8.80 3.20
N MET A 30 -1.03 -8.97 4.11
CA MET A 30 0.04 -7.99 4.32
C MET A 30 1.18 -8.29 3.36
N GLY A 31 1.52 -7.31 2.52
CA GLY A 31 2.66 -7.40 1.62
C GLY A 31 3.98 -7.17 2.34
N GLU A 32 5.01 -7.91 1.94
CA GLU A 32 6.38 -7.68 2.39
C GLU A 32 6.97 -6.45 1.68
N ASN A 33 7.81 -5.70 2.39
CA ASN A 33 8.56 -4.59 1.82
C ASN A 33 10.03 -4.98 1.67
N TYR A 34 10.45 -5.26 0.43
CA TYR A 34 11.83 -5.63 0.12
C TYR A 34 12.73 -4.42 -0.16
N ASN A 35 12.26 -3.20 0.05
CA ASN A 35 13.05 -2.01 -0.23
C ASN A 35 14.05 -1.75 0.89
N ARG A 36 15.27 -2.28 0.71
CA ARG A 36 16.40 -2.13 1.65
C ARG A 36 16.82 -0.70 1.96
N PHE A 37 16.36 0.29 1.18
CA PHE A 37 16.76 1.69 1.32
C PHE A 37 15.81 2.51 2.19
N PHE A 38 14.65 1.97 2.53
CA PHE A 38 13.62 2.68 3.29
C PHE A 38 13.29 1.91 4.56
N THR A 39 13.17 2.64 5.67
CA THR A 39 12.62 2.08 6.89
C THR A 39 11.11 1.97 6.72
N VAL A 40 10.51 0.91 7.23
CA VAL A 40 9.07 0.74 7.18
C VAL A 40 8.49 1.32 8.46
N ALA A 41 7.38 2.05 8.37
CA ALA A 41 6.71 2.52 9.58
C ALA A 41 6.29 1.34 10.46
N ASP A 42 6.39 1.52 11.78
CA ASP A 42 5.98 0.49 12.74
C ASP A 42 4.44 0.32 12.77
N ASN A 43 3.72 1.37 12.40
CA ASN A 43 2.26 1.44 12.42
C ASN A 43 1.71 1.88 11.06
N ASP A 44 0.41 1.65 10.86
CA ASP A 44 -0.38 2.01 9.69
C ASP A 44 -0.15 1.18 8.42
N PHE A 45 -1.22 1.06 7.63
CA PHE A 45 -1.25 0.33 6.38
C PHE A 45 -2.03 1.12 5.33
N TYR A 46 -1.63 0.95 4.07
CA TYR A 46 -2.33 1.47 2.91
C TYR A 46 -2.67 0.36 1.94
N VAL A 47 -3.73 0.53 1.18
CA VAL A 47 -4.16 -0.44 0.17
C VAL A 47 -3.25 -0.34 -1.05
N GLY A 48 -2.42 -1.34 -1.30
CA GLY A 48 -1.54 -1.37 -2.49
C GLY A 48 -2.19 -1.99 -3.70
N ARG A 49 -3.00 -3.04 -3.52
CA ARG A 49 -3.68 -3.73 -4.61
C ARG A 49 -5.01 -4.27 -4.17
N VAL A 50 -5.94 -4.33 -5.10
CA VAL A 50 -7.23 -4.99 -4.94
C VAL A 50 -7.47 -5.91 -6.13
N ALA A 51 -7.91 -7.13 -5.88
CA ALA A 51 -8.24 -8.13 -6.90
C ALA A 51 -9.50 -8.88 -6.52
N TYR A 52 -10.35 -9.21 -7.49
CA TYR A 52 -11.54 -10.03 -7.24
C TYR A 52 -11.22 -11.49 -7.48
N VAL A 53 -11.64 -12.36 -6.56
CA VAL A 53 -11.51 -13.81 -6.68
C VAL A 53 -12.89 -14.38 -6.95
N GLU A 54 -13.15 -14.73 -8.21
CA GLU A 54 -14.48 -15.19 -8.65
C GLU A 54 -14.92 -16.47 -7.94
N GLU A 55 -13.99 -17.41 -7.71
CA GLU A 55 -14.26 -18.71 -7.06
C GLU A 55 -14.73 -18.57 -5.60
N GLU A 56 -14.23 -17.55 -4.89
CA GLU A 56 -14.56 -17.29 -3.49
C GLU A 56 -15.61 -16.19 -3.32
N GLY A 57 -15.97 -15.48 -4.41
CA GLY A 57 -16.91 -14.38 -4.40
C GLY A 57 -16.47 -13.18 -3.54
N LEU A 58 -15.16 -12.98 -3.38
CA LEU A 58 -14.61 -11.95 -2.49
C LEU A 58 -13.48 -11.14 -3.11
N TRP A 59 -13.22 -9.97 -2.51
CA TRP A 59 -12.11 -9.11 -2.89
C TRP A 59 -10.88 -9.38 -2.02
N GLN A 60 -9.76 -9.74 -2.64
CA GLN A 60 -8.47 -9.79 -2.00
C GLN A 60 -7.82 -8.41 -1.98
N ILE A 61 -7.42 -7.98 -0.79
CA ILE A 61 -6.81 -6.67 -0.54
C ILE A 61 -5.39 -6.86 -0.05
N LEU A 62 -4.43 -6.32 -0.78
CA LEU A 62 -3.02 -6.31 -0.41
C LEU A 62 -2.67 -5.00 0.28
N LEU A 63 -2.21 -5.09 1.52
CA LEU A 63 -1.80 -3.93 2.32
C LEU A 63 -0.29 -3.79 2.34
N TYR A 64 0.19 -2.55 2.30
CA TYR A 64 1.59 -2.23 2.55
C TYR A 64 1.70 -1.23 3.69
N ARG A 65 2.76 -1.37 4.47
CA ARG A 65 3.15 -0.34 5.43
C ARG A 65 3.81 0.82 4.69
N PRO A 66 3.59 2.07 5.13
CA PRO A 66 4.22 3.21 4.51
C PRO A 66 5.75 3.13 4.68
N MET A 67 6.46 3.50 3.62
CA MET A 67 7.90 3.66 3.64
C MET A 67 8.21 5.02 4.28
N ILE A 68 8.96 5.00 5.39
CA ILE A 68 9.56 6.17 5.98
C ILE A 68 10.92 6.36 5.28
N ALA A 69 11.06 7.46 4.56
CA ALA A 69 12.38 7.92 4.15
C ALA A 69 13.17 8.21 5.43
N SER A 70 14.20 7.43 5.73
CA SER A 70 15.09 7.72 6.84
C SER A 70 15.80 9.05 6.55
N GLY A 71 15.35 10.13 7.20
CA GLY A 71 16.01 11.43 7.16
C GLY A 71 15.89 12.25 5.88
N PHE A 72 14.76 12.22 5.14
CA PHE A 72 14.57 13.11 3.99
C PHE A 72 14.67 14.61 4.37
N GLU A 73 14.36 14.95 5.61
CA GLU A 73 14.52 16.30 6.17
C GLU A 73 16.00 16.73 6.28
N ASN A 74 16.94 15.77 6.29
CA ASN A 74 18.38 16.01 6.28
C ASN A 74 19.02 15.78 4.89
N CYS A 75 18.24 15.40 3.87
CA CYS A 75 18.72 15.22 2.50
C CYS A 75 18.36 16.45 1.66
N THR A 76 19.27 17.43 1.59
CA THR A 76 19.16 18.59 0.71
C THR A 76 19.45 18.30 -0.76
N GLU A 77 19.82 17.07 -1.13
CA GLU A 77 20.09 16.69 -2.51
C GLU A 77 19.29 15.46 -2.94
N VAL A 78 18.44 15.65 -3.94
CA VAL A 78 17.97 14.57 -4.81
C VAL A 78 19.19 14.05 -5.57
N GLN A 79 19.89 13.06 -5.03
CA GLN A 79 20.91 12.34 -5.77
C GLN A 79 20.21 11.47 -6.82
N TYR A 80 20.04 12.00 -8.02
CA TYR A 80 19.76 11.19 -9.19
C TYR A 80 20.86 10.13 -9.31
N ALA A 81 20.45 8.89 -9.54
CA ALA A 81 21.36 7.77 -9.73
C ALA A 81 22.44 8.17 -10.74
N LYS A 82 23.68 8.19 -10.28
CA LYS A 82 24.84 8.52 -11.10
C LYS A 82 24.88 7.51 -12.24
N GLU A 83 24.64 7.96 -13.47
CA GLU A 83 24.86 7.13 -14.65
C GLU A 83 26.32 6.71 -14.66
N PHE A 84 26.57 5.41 -14.54
CA PHE A 84 27.89 4.83 -14.77
C PHE A 84 28.15 4.84 -16.28
N THR A 85 28.93 5.80 -16.76
CA THR A 85 29.60 5.68 -18.07
C THR A 85 30.92 4.92 -17.87
N SER A 86 31.03 3.75 -18.51
CA SER A 86 32.24 2.92 -18.56
C SER A 86 33.37 3.59 -19.34
#